data_AF-A0A2K0VTQ2-F1
#
_entry.id   AF-A0A2K0VTQ2-F1
#
_cell.length_a   1.000
_cell.length_b   1.000
_cell.length_c   1.000
_cell.angle_alpha   90.00
_cell.angle_beta   90.00
_cell.angle_gamma   90.00
#
_symmetry.space_group_name_H-M   'P 1'
#
loop_
_entity.id
_entity.type
_entity.pdbx_description
1 polymer ?
#
loop_
_entity_poly.entity_id
_entity_poly.type
_entity_poly.pdbx_seq_one_letter_code
_entity_poly.pdbx_strand_id
1 'polypeptide(L)'
;MNPMAHPIDPGNEGIHELRRQVAGIRAMGLPRTGCPIVLVPGFSGWGRPFLGTVNYFGGFENLPLILSQLGYIVIVVRIGPISSNRERACEIFAQLDDGVFDLPGTPGTFINLNFGNGLPAPAVAAARTRRAVIYNPPAPANALPAGWQWSAANRVNFICHSQGGTTVRYLIELLSGTHPNPPHFFGVNRQSWIKSVVTLGTPHKGTTVTGVVNDLLPPGGLDPLLDFITSCSFETRQDRIYDLHLDHWGFASAPGQTYQALRATIAPVVTTWWNQRYNGLYDNSVRGIQDLDLFAPNPSQHIFYFTMSFCATRPFPNETLTTRDINEFLALFPGHEVWNPLGVSGHVAAPLLRLGTWLSALPSSRAALTWITDVANRHLQPLRYFSQIPRPGTQVPRPDMLPLIMYPAYAMGGRSRPAGAALPGITSEEFQRNDGIVNTRSMDGPTTGPVNEGSCVAELIANPPPANSKGIYWHLGTNSTIDHADQIGVFTNSTTYAEVKAMYMLLAELVDRLP
;
A
#
# COMPACT_ATOMS: atom_id res chain seq x y z
N MET A 1 -14.73 -23.27 3.74
CA MET A 1 -14.20 -22.57 4.94
C MET A 1 -15.30 -21.68 5.49
N ASN A 2 -15.58 -21.70 6.79
CA ASN A 2 -16.52 -20.75 7.41
C ASN A 2 -15.70 -19.60 8.03
N PRO A 3 -15.80 -18.36 7.53
CA PRO A 3 -14.95 -17.27 7.98
C PRO A 3 -15.31 -16.76 9.39
N MET A 4 -16.49 -17.13 9.92
CA MET A 4 -16.89 -16.80 11.29
C MET A 4 -16.34 -17.78 12.34
N ALA A 5 -16.01 -19.00 11.93
CA ALA A 5 -15.57 -20.08 12.84
C ALA A 5 -14.09 -20.44 12.68
N HIS A 6 -13.43 -19.96 11.62
CA HIS A 6 -12.01 -20.22 11.41
C HIS A 6 -11.17 -19.64 12.58
N PRO A 7 -10.17 -20.35 13.11
CA PRO A 7 -9.22 -19.76 14.05
C PRO A 7 -8.53 -18.54 13.43
N ILE A 8 -8.42 -17.45 14.18
CA ILE A 8 -7.66 -16.26 13.78
C ILE A 8 -6.74 -15.94 14.94
N ASP A 9 -5.48 -15.67 14.62
CA ASP A 9 -4.46 -15.32 15.60
C ASP A 9 -4.95 -14.16 16.50
N PRO A 10 -4.75 -14.24 17.83
CA PRO A 10 -5.16 -13.18 18.75
C PRO A 10 -4.58 -11.80 18.41
N GLY A 11 -3.40 -11.73 17.79
CA GLY A 11 -2.75 -10.48 17.35
C GLY A 11 -3.40 -9.86 16.11
N ASN A 12 -4.40 -10.51 15.50
CA ASN A 12 -5.13 -9.99 14.36
C ASN A 12 -6.42 -9.26 14.79
N GLU A 13 -6.26 -8.18 15.55
CA GLU A 13 -7.39 -7.41 16.11
C GLU A 13 -8.35 -6.92 15.01
N GLY A 14 -7.79 -6.55 13.84
CA GLY A 14 -8.52 -6.14 12.65
C GLY A 14 -9.55 -7.15 12.16
N ILE A 15 -9.16 -8.43 12.01
CA ILE A 15 -10.11 -9.48 11.60
C ILE A 15 -11.10 -9.80 12.71
N HIS A 16 -10.69 -9.76 13.98
CA HIS A 16 -11.61 -9.99 15.10
C HIS A 16 -12.70 -8.93 15.17
N GLU A 17 -12.36 -7.65 14.99
CA GLU A 17 -13.35 -6.56 14.90
C GLU A 17 -14.24 -6.72 13.66
N LEU A 18 -13.65 -7.02 12.50
CA LEU A 18 -14.41 -7.26 11.29
C LEU A 18 -15.44 -8.40 11.47
N ARG A 19 -15.10 -9.47 12.20
CA ARG A 19 -16.06 -10.52 12.58
C ARG A 19 -17.20 -9.99 13.46
N ARG A 20 -16.89 -9.12 14.43
CA ARG A 20 -17.92 -8.50 15.28
C ARG A 20 -18.88 -7.64 14.45
N GLN A 21 -18.36 -6.85 13.51
CA GLN A 21 -19.16 -6.06 12.58
C GLN A 21 -20.09 -6.95 11.72
N VAL A 22 -19.54 -8.00 11.09
CA VAL A 22 -20.32 -8.93 10.28
C VAL A 22 -21.38 -9.67 11.11
N ALA A 23 -21.06 -10.08 12.34
CA ALA A 23 -22.03 -10.67 13.25
C ALA A 23 -23.18 -9.70 13.57
N GLY A 24 -22.86 -8.43 13.83
CA GLY A 24 -23.86 -7.38 14.07
C GLY A 24 -24.78 -7.17 12.86
N ILE A 25 -24.22 -7.06 11.64
CA ILE A 25 -25.02 -6.90 10.43
C ILE A 25 -25.93 -8.11 10.18
N ARG A 26 -25.44 -9.33 10.44
CA ARG A 26 -26.27 -10.54 10.35
C ARG A 26 -27.43 -10.50 11.34
N ALA A 27 -27.19 -10.03 12.56
CA ALA A 27 -28.23 -9.88 13.59
C ALA A 27 -29.30 -8.85 13.21
N MET A 28 -28.95 -7.82 12.43
CA MET A 28 -29.92 -6.87 11.86
C MET A 28 -30.82 -7.48 10.79
N GLY A 29 -30.50 -8.66 10.26
CA GLY A 29 -31.26 -9.29 9.19
C GLY A 29 -31.16 -8.57 7.84
N LEU A 30 -30.15 -7.71 7.64
CA LEU A 30 -29.97 -6.98 6.38
C LEU A 30 -29.69 -7.95 5.22
N PRO A 31 -30.47 -7.90 4.13
CA PRO A 31 -30.26 -8.77 2.98
C PRO A 31 -28.98 -8.41 2.23
N ARG A 32 -28.50 -9.35 1.41
CA ARG A 32 -27.43 -9.08 0.44
C ARG A 32 -27.96 -8.11 -0.62
N THR A 33 -27.18 -7.10 -0.96
CA THR A 33 -27.58 -6.07 -1.95
C THR A 33 -27.21 -6.44 -3.39
N GLY A 34 -26.26 -7.36 -3.59
CA GLY A 34 -25.75 -7.70 -4.92
C GLY A 34 -24.91 -6.58 -5.53
N CYS A 35 -24.50 -5.59 -4.73
CA CYS A 35 -23.69 -4.46 -5.14
C CYS A 35 -22.26 -4.93 -5.48
N PRO A 36 -21.75 -4.72 -6.72
CA PRO A 36 -20.45 -5.23 -7.13
C PRO A 36 -19.31 -4.74 -6.24
N ILE A 37 -18.35 -5.64 -5.99
CA ILE A 37 -17.11 -5.35 -5.29
C ILE A 37 -16.02 -5.04 -6.31
N VAL A 38 -15.42 -3.86 -6.23
CA VAL A 38 -14.31 -3.43 -7.08
C VAL A 38 -13.02 -3.53 -6.28
N LEU A 39 -12.13 -4.43 -6.67
CA LEU A 39 -10.81 -4.61 -6.07
C LEU A 39 -9.79 -3.69 -6.73
N VAL A 40 -9.15 -2.83 -5.93
CA VAL A 40 -8.24 -1.79 -6.41
C VAL A 40 -6.80 -2.06 -5.94
N PRO A 41 -5.87 -2.41 -6.85
CA PRO A 41 -4.50 -2.68 -6.49
C PRO A 41 -3.75 -1.41 -6.08
N GLY A 42 -2.65 -1.55 -5.36
CA GLY A 42 -1.80 -0.45 -4.89
C GLY A 42 -0.67 -0.08 -5.85
N PHE A 43 0.38 0.49 -5.26
CA PHE A 43 1.66 0.72 -5.92
C PHE A 43 2.29 -0.63 -6.29
N SER A 44 3.04 -0.67 -7.40
CA SER A 44 3.68 -1.87 -7.95
C SER A 44 2.73 -3.08 -8.19
N GLY A 45 1.44 -2.81 -8.40
CA GLY A 45 0.46 -3.86 -8.70
C GLY A 45 0.46 -4.33 -10.14
N TRP A 46 -0.29 -5.38 -10.45
CA TRP A 46 -0.40 -5.89 -11.81
C TRP A 46 -1.84 -6.28 -12.14
N GLY A 47 -2.26 -5.95 -13.37
CA GLY A 47 -3.61 -6.25 -13.86
C GLY A 47 -3.78 -7.66 -14.45
N ARG A 48 -2.69 -8.34 -14.79
CA ARG A 48 -2.64 -9.74 -15.22
C ARG A 48 -1.72 -10.50 -14.27
N PRO A 49 -1.93 -11.80 -14.01
CA PRO A 49 -1.06 -12.57 -13.14
C PRO A 49 0.42 -12.37 -13.52
N PHE A 50 1.23 -11.93 -12.57
CA PHE A 50 2.65 -11.71 -12.79
C PHE A 50 3.33 -13.04 -13.09
N LEU A 51 4.17 -13.05 -14.13
CA LEU A 51 4.75 -14.27 -14.73
C LEU A 51 3.70 -15.34 -15.11
N GLY A 52 2.45 -14.93 -15.31
CA GLY A 52 1.34 -15.82 -15.66
C GLY A 52 0.72 -16.60 -14.49
N THR A 53 1.28 -16.52 -13.27
CA THR A 53 0.87 -17.39 -12.16
C THR A 53 0.53 -16.66 -10.87
N VAL A 54 1.09 -15.47 -10.63
CA VAL A 54 0.91 -14.76 -9.37
C VAL A 54 -0.16 -13.69 -9.52
N ASN A 55 -1.37 -13.91 -9.00
CA ASN A 55 -2.42 -12.89 -8.93
C ASN A 55 -2.05 -11.79 -7.93
N TYR A 56 -2.44 -10.55 -8.22
CA TYR A 56 -2.26 -9.46 -7.24
C TYR A 56 -3.14 -9.73 -6.02
N PHE A 57 -4.44 -9.92 -6.23
CA PHE A 57 -5.38 -10.36 -5.20
C PHE A 57 -5.40 -11.88 -5.11
N GLY A 58 -4.45 -12.44 -4.38
CA GLY A 58 -4.44 -13.84 -3.96
C GLY A 58 -3.14 -14.59 -4.20
N GLY A 59 -2.08 -13.97 -4.71
CA GLY A 59 -0.82 -14.66 -4.98
C GLY A 59 -1.02 -15.88 -5.88
N PHE A 60 -0.61 -17.07 -5.42
CA PHE A 60 -0.80 -18.33 -6.18
C PHE A 60 -2.25 -18.83 -6.18
N GLU A 61 -3.11 -18.24 -5.37
CA GLU A 61 -4.54 -18.48 -5.32
C GLU A 61 -5.29 -17.32 -6.01
N ASN A 62 -6.62 -17.42 -6.13
CA ASN A 62 -7.44 -16.40 -6.79
C ASN A 62 -8.58 -15.92 -5.87
N LEU A 63 -8.32 -14.85 -5.11
CA LEU A 63 -9.33 -14.26 -4.21
C LEU A 63 -10.58 -13.77 -4.95
N PRO A 64 -10.50 -13.07 -6.10
CA PRO A 64 -11.69 -12.71 -6.88
C PRO A 64 -12.56 -13.91 -7.25
N LEU A 65 -11.95 -15.01 -7.70
CA LEU A 65 -12.66 -16.25 -8.03
C LEU A 65 -13.31 -16.86 -6.79
N ILE A 66 -12.59 -16.96 -5.68
CA ILE A 66 -13.12 -17.47 -4.40
C ILE A 66 -14.35 -16.67 -3.97
N LEU A 67 -14.30 -15.34 -4.03
CA LEU A 67 -15.44 -14.48 -3.70
C LEU A 67 -16.60 -14.67 -4.67
N SER A 68 -16.33 -14.80 -5.97
CA SER A 68 -17.39 -15.06 -6.96
C SER A 68 -18.11 -16.38 -6.71
N GLN A 69 -17.38 -17.43 -6.33
CA GLN A 69 -17.96 -18.73 -5.97
C GLN A 69 -18.85 -18.65 -4.72
N LEU A 70 -18.67 -17.64 -3.86
CA LEU A 70 -19.53 -17.34 -2.71
C LEU A 70 -20.73 -16.44 -3.06
N GLY A 71 -20.88 -16.12 -4.35
CA GLY A 71 -22.02 -15.37 -4.87
C GLY A 71 -21.82 -13.86 -4.91
N TYR A 72 -20.60 -13.35 -4.79
CA TYR A 72 -20.32 -11.91 -4.95
C TYR A 72 -19.95 -11.57 -6.40
N ILE A 73 -20.42 -10.46 -6.93
CA ILE A 73 -19.90 -9.91 -8.19
C ILE A 73 -18.59 -9.19 -7.87
N VAL A 74 -17.49 -9.59 -8.50
CA VAL A 74 -16.17 -8.99 -8.26
C VAL A 74 -15.59 -8.43 -9.56
N ILE A 75 -15.21 -7.16 -9.54
CA ILE A 75 -14.55 -6.45 -10.63
C ILE A 75 -13.12 -6.15 -10.18
N VAL A 76 -12.12 -6.49 -10.99
CA VAL A 76 -10.71 -6.19 -10.72
C VAL A 76 -10.24 -5.15 -11.73
N VAL A 77 -9.93 -3.94 -11.25
CA VAL A 77 -9.43 -2.87 -12.13
C VAL A 77 -7.97 -3.12 -12.50
N ARG A 78 -7.61 -2.75 -13.73
CA ARG A 78 -6.24 -2.86 -14.25
C ARG A 78 -5.69 -1.45 -14.42
N ILE A 79 -4.93 -0.97 -13.45
CA ILE A 79 -4.48 0.43 -13.37
C ILE A 79 -2.96 0.54 -13.23
N GLY A 80 -2.42 1.70 -13.56
CA GLY A 80 -0.99 1.97 -13.62
C GLY A 80 -0.29 1.74 -12.28
N PRO A 81 0.69 0.82 -12.20
CA PRO A 81 1.33 0.45 -10.95
C PRO A 81 2.14 1.56 -10.29
N ILE A 82 2.69 2.47 -11.09
CA ILE A 82 3.57 3.55 -10.61
C ILE A 82 3.09 4.93 -11.07
N SER A 83 1.91 5.00 -11.68
CA SER A 83 1.28 6.26 -12.11
C SER A 83 0.75 7.06 -10.92
N SER A 84 0.49 8.35 -11.12
CA SER A 84 -0.13 9.19 -10.10
C SER A 84 -1.56 8.73 -9.74
N ASN A 85 -2.04 9.10 -8.56
CA ASN A 85 -3.43 8.93 -8.12
C ASN A 85 -4.42 9.57 -9.09
N ARG A 86 -4.07 10.71 -9.71
CA ARG A 86 -4.88 11.35 -10.75
C ARG A 86 -5.07 10.44 -11.96
N GLU A 87 -3.97 9.92 -12.50
CA GLU A 87 -4.01 9.02 -13.66
C GLU A 87 -4.79 7.75 -13.32
N ARG A 88 -4.46 7.11 -12.20
CA ARG A 88 -5.12 5.89 -11.73
C ARG A 88 -6.62 6.10 -11.47
N ALA A 89 -7.04 7.24 -10.93
CA ALA A 89 -8.45 7.57 -10.73
C ALA A 89 -9.21 7.69 -12.07
N CYS A 90 -8.59 8.34 -13.08
CA CYS A 90 -9.17 8.42 -14.42
C CYS A 90 -9.28 7.03 -15.07
N GLU A 91 -8.29 6.16 -14.87
CA GLU A 91 -8.33 4.78 -15.37
C GLU A 91 -9.44 3.95 -14.73
N ILE A 92 -9.64 4.04 -13.41
CA ILE A 92 -10.76 3.39 -12.71
C ILE A 92 -12.08 3.90 -13.27
N PHE A 93 -12.23 5.23 -13.39
CA PHE A 93 -13.45 5.84 -13.90
C PHE A 93 -13.78 5.32 -15.29
N ALA A 94 -12.82 5.37 -16.23
CA ALA A 94 -13.04 4.89 -17.59
C ALA A 94 -13.42 3.40 -17.64
N GLN A 95 -12.82 2.56 -16.79
CA GLN A 95 -13.13 1.13 -16.73
C GLN A 95 -14.54 0.82 -16.20
N LEU A 96 -15.05 1.62 -15.25
CA LEU A 96 -16.39 1.43 -14.69
C LEU A 96 -17.47 2.11 -15.54
N ASP A 97 -17.18 3.28 -16.11
CA ASP A 97 -18.08 4.06 -16.96
C ASP A 97 -18.35 3.37 -18.30
N ASP A 98 -17.37 2.66 -18.88
CA ASP A 98 -17.58 1.83 -20.09
C ASP A 98 -18.64 0.73 -19.86
N GLY A 99 -18.79 0.24 -18.63
CA GLY A 99 -19.75 -0.80 -18.26
C GLY A 99 -19.51 -2.18 -18.91
N VAL A 100 -18.42 -2.32 -19.68
CA VAL A 100 -18.01 -3.56 -20.34
C VAL A 100 -16.71 -4.05 -19.72
N PHE A 101 -16.66 -5.34 -19.41
CA PHE A 101 -15.56 -5.97 -18.69
C PHE A 101 -15.03 -7.18 -19.45
N ASP A 102 -13.73 -7.43 -19.34
CA ASP A 102 -13.13 -8.66 -19.84
C ASP A 102 -13.43 -9.83 -18.89
N LEU A 103 -13.37 -11.05 -19.41
CA LEU A 103 -13.49 -12.27 -18.61
C LEU A 103 -12.11 -12.73 -18.11
N PRO A 104 -12.05 -13.48 -16.99
CA PRO A 104 -10.81 -14.02 -16.49
C PRO A 104 -10.14 -14.92 -17.54
N GLY A 105 -8.83 -14.72 -17.76
CA GLY A 105 -8.04 -15.51 -18.72
C GLY A 105 -8.14 -15.07 -20.18
N THR A 106 -9.01 -14.11 -20.54
CA THR A 106 -9.06 -13.59 -21.93
C THR A 106 -7.96 -12.56 -22.18
N PRO A 107 -7.50 -12.38 -23.44
CA PRO A 107 -6.64 -11.26 -23.80
C PRO A 107 -7.27 -9.93 -23.37
N GLY A 108 -6.48 -9.07 -22.73
CA GLY A 108 -6.99 -7.81 -22.21
C GLY A 108 -7.30 -6.82 -23.34
N THR A 109 -8.55 -6.36 -23.42
CA THR A 109 -8.99 -5.34 -24.38
C THR A 109 -8.74 -3.93 -23.85
N PHE A 110 -8.58 -2.97 -24.77
CA PHE A 110 -8.25 -1.57 -24.45
C PHE A 110 -9.44 -0.65 -24.66
N ILE A 111 -9.57 0.34 -23.78
CA ILE A 111 -10.52 1.45 -23.86
C ILE A 111 -9.76 2.77 -23.90
N ASN A 112 -10.37 3.78 -24.53
CA ASN A 112 -9.80 5.11 -24.58
C ASN A 112 -9.89 5.79 -23.21
N LEU A 113 -8.92 6.64 -22.92
CA LEU A 113 -8.78 7.29 -21.63
C LEU A 113 -8.59 8.79 -21.81
N ASN A 114 -9.29 9.58 -21.00
CA ASN A 114 -9.16 11.02 -20.98
C ASN A 114 -8.64 11.46 -19.62
N PHE A 115 -7.42 11.99 -19.56
CA PHE A 115 -6.84 12.52 -18.32
C PHE A 115 -7.18 13.99 -18.06
N GLY A 116 -7.95 14.63 -18.95
CA GLY A 116 -8.16 16.07 -18.97
C GLY A 116 -6.92 16.83 -19.44
N ASN A 117 -6.91 18.12 -19.16
CA ASN A 117 -5.85 19.06 -19.54
C ASN A 117 -4.70 19.06 -18.51
N GLY A 118 -3.53 19.57 -18.88
CA GLY A 118 -2.44 19.83 -17.93
C GLY A 118 -1.64 18.62 -17.46
N LEU A 119 -1.85 17.43 -18.05
CA LEU A 119 -0.86 16.35 -17.97
C LEU A 119 0.14 16.54 -19.13
N PRO A 120 1.44 16.78 -18.87
CA PRO A 120 2.42 17.12 -19.92
C PRO A 120 2.93 15.88 -20.68
N ALA A 121 2.14 14.82 -20.73
CA ALA A 121 2.49 13.57 -21.36
C ALA A 121 2.42 13.70 -22.91
N PRO A 122 3.48 13.36 -23.67
CA PRO A 122 3.54 13.63 -25.11
C PRO A 122 2.41 13.02 -25.95
N ALA A 123 1.90 11.85 -25.53
CA ALA A 123 0.88 11.10 -26.25
C ALA A 123 -0.44 11.00 -25.44
N VAL A 124 -0.74 12.01 -24.61
CA VAL A 124 -1.94 12.04 -23.74
C VAL A 124 -3.26 11.86 -24.50
N ALA A 125 -3.36 12.41 -25.72
CA ALA A 125 -4.59 12.33 -26.53
C ALA A 125 -4.88 10.91 -27.05
N ALA A 126 -3.85 10.05 -27.12
CA ALA A 126 -3.97 8.65 -27.52
C ALA A 126 -3.96 7.70 -26.31
N ALA A 127 -4.16 8.22 -25.10
CA ALA A 127 -4.13 7.42 -23.88
C ALA A 127 -5.20 6.32 -23.92
N ARG A 128 -4.76 5.13 -23.50
CA ARG A 128 -5.61 3.94 -23.41
C ARG A 128 -5.27 3.15 -22.16
N THR A 129 -6.28 2.57 -21.55
CA THR A 129 -6.12 1.60 -20.46
C THR A 129 -6.78 0.28 -20.81
N ARG A 130 -6.42 -0.79 -20.11
CA ARG A 130 -7.08 -2.08 -20.26
C ARG A 130 -8.43 -2.02 -19.53
N ARG A 131 -9.45 -2.74 -20.01
CA ARG A 131 -10.74 -2.88 -19.30
C ARG A 131 -10.57 -3.44 -17.88
N ALA A 132 -11.55 -3.36 -17.00
CA ALA A 132 -11.51 -4.18 -15.79
C ALA A 132 -11.88 -5.65 -16.13
N VAL A 133 -11.54 -6.58 -15.23
CA VAL A 133 -11.92 -8.01 -15.35
C VAL A 133 -13.06 -8.31 -14.39
N ILE A 134 -14.11 -8.98 -14.86
CA ILE A 134 -15.26 -9.35 -14.02
C ILE A 134 -15.28 -10.84 -13.68
N TYR A 135 -15.53 -11.15 -12.42
CA TYR A 135 -15.80 -12.48 -11.89
C TYR A 135 -17.26 -12.50 -11.41
N ASN A 136 -18.13 -13.10 -12.23
CA ASN A 136 -19.53 -13.25 -11.89
C ASN A 136 -19.78 -14.50 -11.04
N PRO A 137 -20.80 -14.47 -10.15
CA PRO A 137 -21.30 -15.67 -9.48
C PRO A 137 -21.63 -16.81 -10.44
N PRO A 138 -21.47 -18.08 -10.01
CA PRO A 138 -21.84 -19.24 -10.84
C PRO A 138 -23.32 -19.27 -11.24
N ALA A 139 -24.21 -18.73 -10.39
CA ALA A 139 -25.63 -18.63 -10.67
C ALA A 139 -25.90 -17.42 -11.61
N PRO A 140 -26.40 -17.63 -12.84
CA PRO A 140 -26.58 -16.54 -13.81
C PRO A 140 -27.52 -15.42 -13.33
N ALA A 141 -28.52 -15.75 -12.51
CA ALA A 141 -29.45 -14.78 -11.94
C ALA A 141 -28.77 -13.76 -10.99
N ASN A 142 -27.56 -14.09 -10.49
CA ASN A 142 -26.78 -13.23 -9.60
C ASN A 142 -25.58 -12.59 -10.33
N ALA A 143 -25.45 -12.78 -11.64
CA ALA A 143 -24.42 -12.14 -12.44
C ALA A 143 -24.72 -10.65 -12.64
N LEU A 144 -23.69 -9.87 -12.95
CA LEU A 144 -23.89 -8.48 -13.34
C LEU A 144 -24.83 -8.39 -14.56
N PRO A 145 -25.93 -7.63 -14.50
CA PRO A 145 -26.88 -7.54 -15.59
C PRO A 145 -26.25 -7.08 -16.91
N ALA A 146 -26.73 -7.61 -18.03
CA ALA A 146 -26.37 -7.08 -19.34
C ALA A 146 -26.79 -5.62 -19.46
N GLY A 147 -25.91 -4.76 -19.98
CA GLY A 147 -26.16 -3.32 -20.05
C GLY A 147 -26.05 -2.59 -18.71
N TRP A 148 -25.42 -3.19 -17.70
CA TRP A 148 -25.07 -2.49 -16.46
C TRP A 148 -24.30 -1.20 -16.78
N GLN A 149 -24.67 -0.13 -16.08
CA GLN A 149 -24.06 1.20 -16.20
C GLN A 149 -23.85 1.75 -14.80
N TRP A 150 -22.63 2.19 -14.50
CA TRP A 150 -22.29 2.72 -13.19
C TRP A 150 -23.09 4.00 -12.92
N SER A 151 -23.83 4.01 -11.81
CA SER A 151 -24.72 5.14 -11.47
C SER A 151 -25.13 5.14 -10.00
N ALA A 152 -25.92 6.12 -9.58
CA ALA A 152 -26.47 6.18 -8.22
C ALA A 152 -27.43 5.01 -7.90
N ALA A 153 -28.05 4.42 -8.93
CA ALA A 153 -28.89 3.22 -8.81
C ALA A 153 -28.06 1.93 -8.85
N ASN A 154 -26.94 1.95 -9.57
CA ASN A 154 -26.02 0.83 -9.77
C ASN A 154 -24.68 1.14 -9.09
N ARG A 155 -24.67 1.15 -7.76
CA ARG A 155 -23.48 1.53 -6.98
C ARG A 155 -22.42 0.43 -6.98
N VAL A 156 -21.23 0.76 -6.49
CA VAL A 156 -20.14 -0.20 -6.25
C VAL A 156 -19.57 -0.07 -4.84
N ASN A 157 -18.99 -1.17 -4.35
CA ASN A 157 -18.19 -1.21 -3.12
C ASN A 157 -16.71 -1.33 -3.50
N PHE A 158 -15.84 -0.45 -3.00
CA PHE A 158 -14.40 -0.59 -3.22
C PHE A 158 -13.73 -1.35 -2.07
N ILE A 159 -12.83 -2.28 -2.41
CA ILE A 159 -11.84 -2.82 -1.49
C ILE A 159 -10.46 -2.53 -2.07
N CYS A 160 -9.70 -1.71 -1.35
CA CYS A 160 -8.46 -1.13 -1.81
C CYS A 160 -7.29 -1.65 -0.98
N HIS A 161 -6.19 -1.96 -1.65
CA HIS A 161 -4.92 -2.26 -0.99
C HIS A 161 -3.91 -1.13 -1.25
N SER A 162 -3.14 -0.77 -0.21
CA SER A 162 -2.00 0.16 -0.34
C SER A 162 -2.42 1.48 -1.02
N GLN A 163 -1.71 1.97 -2.05
CA GLN A 163 -2.06 3.18 -2.81
C GLN A 163 -3.48 3.16 -3.41
N GLY A 164 -4.11 1.99 -3.58
CA GLY A 164 -5.48 1.90 -4.08
C GLY A 164 -6.47 2.73 -3.26
N GLY A 165 -6.25 2.86 -1.94
CA GLY A 165 -7.10 3.65 -1.07
C GLY A 165 -6.98 5.16 -1.33
N THR A 166 -5.76 5.67 -1.51
CA THR A 166 -5.53 7.09 -1.83
C THR A 166 -5.94 7.42 -3.27
N THR A 167 -5.83 6.46 -4.19
CA THR A 167 -6.40 6.55 -5.54
C THR A 167 -7.93 6.72 -5.50
N VAL A 168 -8.64 5.87 -4.75
CA VAL A 168 -10.11 5.96 -4.64
C VAL A 168 -10.54 7.23 -3.90
N ARG A 169 -9.77 7.71 -2.92
CA ARG A 169 -9.99 9.03 -2.30
C ARG A 169 -9.90 10.16 -3.34
N TYR A 170 -8.90 10.14 -4.21
CA TYR A 170 -8.78 11.10 -5.32
C TYR A 170 -9.98 11.01 -6.28
N LEU A 171 -10.40 9.79 -6.63
CA LEU A 171 -11.57 9.56 -7.48
C LEU A 171 -12.86 10.11 -6.85
N ILE A 172 -13.09 9.90 -5.56
CA ILE A 172 -14.27 10.42 -4.85
C ILE A 172 -14.32 11.95 -4.93
N GLU A 173 -13.17 12.61 -4.81
CA GLU A 173 -13.09 14.06 -4.95
C GLU A 173 -13.38 14.53 -6.36
N LEU A 174 -12.85 13.86 -7.39
CA LEU A 174 -13.23 14.13 -8.79
C LEU A 174 -14.74 13.95 -9.01
N LEU A 175 -15.32 12.89 -8.46
CA LEU A 175 -16.76 12.61 -8.53
C LEU A 175 -17.62 13.63 -7.76
N SER A 176 -17.05 14.53 -6.95
CA SER A 176 -17.81 15.64 -6.37
C SER A 176 -18.31 16.62 -7.45
N GLY A 177 -17.64 16.64 -8.61
CA GLY A 177 -17.91 17.53 -9.73
C GLY A 177 -17.47 18.99 -9.52
N THR A 178 -16.75 19.27 -8.44
CA THR A 178 -16.26 20.62 -8.11
C THR A 178 -15.00 21.01 -8.88
N HIS A 179 -14.26 20.04 -9.42
CA HIS A 179 -13.03 20.26 -10.16
C HIS A 179 -13.31 20.40 -11.67
N PRO A 180 -12.88 21.50 -12.32
CA PRO A 180 -13.12 21.73 -13.75
C PRO A 180 -12.30 20.82 -14.68
N ASN A 181 -11.32 20.11 -14.13
CA ASN A 181 -10.40 19.28 -14.88
C ASN A 181 -10.14 17.96 -14.13
N PRO A 182 -10.38 16.79 -14.75
CA PRO A 182 -10.85 16.59 -16.13
C PRO A 182 -12.30 17.06 -16.39
N PRO A 183 -12.62 17.63 -17.56
CA PRO A 183 -13.95 18.22 -17.82
C PRO A 183 -15.13 17.24 -17.70
N HIS A 184 -14.91 15.93 -17.93
CA HIS A 184 -15.97 14.92 -17.84
C HIS A 184 -16.43 14.64 -16.40
N PHE A 185 -15.67 15.09 -15.39
CA PHE A 185 -16.10 15.07 -13.99
C PHE A 185 -16.89 16.31 -13.59
N PHE A 186 -16.70 17.44 -14.27
CA PHE A 186 -17.18 18.74 -13.83
C PHE A 186 -18.72 18.86 -13.86
N GLY A 187 -19.27 19.55 -12.85
CA GLY A 187 -20.67 20.00 -12.84
C GLY A 187 -21.70 18.98 -12.38
N VAL A 188 -21.31 17.73 -12.11
CA VAL A 188 -22.24 16.69 -11.60
C VAL A 188 -21.62 15.95 -10.42
N ASN A 189 -22.30 15.99 -9.27
CA ASN A 189 -21.91 15.17 -8.12
C ASN A 189 -22.37 13.72 -8.31
N ARG A 190 -21.40 12.81 -8.37
CA ARG A 190 -21.53 11.37 -8.58
C ARG A 190 -20.98 10.57 -7.39
N GLN A 191 -20.67 11.20 -6.25
CA GLN A 191 -20.10 10.50 -5.09
C GLN A 191 -21.03 9.40 -4.55
N SER A 192 -22.35 9.57 -4.71
CA SER A 192 -23.36 8.57 -4.32
C SER A 192 -23.37 7.30 -5.20
N TRP A 193 -22.57 7.25 -6.27
CA TRP A 193 -22.36 6.04 -7.08
C TRP A 193 -21.47 5.01 -6.36
N ILE A 194 -20.89 5.41 -5.23
CA ILE A 194 -20.06 4.58 -4.38
C ILE A 194 -20.84 4.33 -3.09
N LYS A 195 -20.97 3.05 -2.71
CA LYS A 195 -21.65 2.64 -1.48
C LYS A 195 -20.68 2.60 -0.29
N SER A 196 -19.53 1.94 -0.48
CA SER A 196 -18.50 1.85 0.55
C SER A 196 -17.09 1.83 -0.02
N VAL A 197 -16.11 2.14 0.84
CA VAL A 197 -14.67 1.99 0.58
C VAL A 197 -14.04 1.29 1.78
N VAL A 198 -13.35 0.19 1.53
CA VAL A 198 -12.48 -0.48 2.50
C VAL A 198 -11.03 -0.23 2.08
N THR A 199 -10.16 0.14 3.01
CA THR A 199 -8.72 0.30 2.75
C THR A 199 -7.86 -0.59 3.64
N LEU A 200 -6.98 -1.37 3.04
CA LEU A 200 -6.02 -2.27 3.70
C LEU A 200 -4.61 -1.71 3.51
N GLY A 201 -3.93 -1.37 4.61
CA GLY A 201 -2.53 -0.91 4.56
C GLY A 201 -2.30 0.36 3.74
N THR A 202 -3.33 1.20 3.56
CA THR A 202 -3.25 2.40 2.73
C THR A 202 -2.43 3.51 3.41
N PRO A 203 -1.53 4.20 2.70
CA PRO A 203 -0.75 5.30 3.27
C PRO A 203 -1.55 6.62 3.30
N HIS A 204 -2.63 6.69 4.09
CA HIS A 204 -3.48 7.89 4.20
C HIS A 204 -2.78 9.11 4.80
N LYS A 205 -1.61 8.92 5.42
CA LYS A 205 -0.72 9.97 5.93
C LYS A 205 0.67 9.93 5.27
N GLY A 206 0.78 9.20 4.17
CA GLY A 206 2.02 8.93 3.43
C GLY A 206 2.87 7.85 4.08
N THR A 207 3.95 7.46 3.39
CA THR A 207 4.92 6.49 3.88
C THR A 207 6.36 7.00 3.76
N THR A 208 7.19 6.68 4.76
CA THR A 208 8.62 6.97 4.76
C THR A 208 9.43 6.07 3.84
N VAL A 209 8.83 5.02 3.27
CA VAL A 209 9.48 4.14 2.27
C VAL A 209 9.94 4.92 1.04
N THR A 210 9.23 6.00 0.69
CA THR A 210 9.60 6.86 -0.45
C THR A 210 10.99 7.49 -0.27
N GLY A 211 11.32 7.87 0.96
CA GLY A 211 12.68 8.28 1.33
C GLY A 211 13.69 7.13 1.26
N VAL A 212 13.28 5.90 1.60
CA VAL A 212 14.14 4.70 1.48
C VAL A 212 14.51 4.44 0.04
N VAL A 213 13.53 4.47 -0.86
CA VAL A 213 13.75 4.30 -2.29
C VAL A 213 14.66 5.40 -2.84
N ASN A 214 14.44 6.66 -2.46
CA ASN A 214 15.28 7.77 -2.88
C ASN A 214 16.74 7.64 -2.40
N ASP A 215 16.97 7.06 -1.23
CA ASP A 215 18.33 6.83 -0.71
C ASP A 215 19.04 5.66 -1.40
N LEU A 216 18.29 4.73 -2.01
CA LEU A 216 18.85 3.66 -2.83
C LEU A 216 19.20 4.11 -4.26
N LEU A 217 18.59 5.20 -4.75
CA LEU A 217 18.92 5.73 -6.07
C LEU A 217 20.31 6.40 -6.04
N PRO A 218 21.17 6.16 -7.06
CA PRO A 218 22.49 6.75 -7.11
C PRO A 218 22.45 8.29 -7.02
N PRO A 219 23.40 8.94 -6.31
CA PRO A 219 23.48 10.38 -6.25
C PRO A 219 23.65 10.99 -7.66
N GLY A 220 22.62 11.68 -8.15
CA GLY A 220 22.66 12.44 -9.41
C GLY A 220 22.20 11.71 -10.67
N GLY A 221 21.53 10.55 -10.58
CA GLY A 221 21.03 9.84 -11.76
C GLY A 221 19.75 9.05 -11.53
N LEU A 222 18.91 8.98 -12.56
CA LEU A 222 17.70 8.13 -12.61
C LEU A 222 17.95 6.83 -13.38
N ASP A 223 19.20 6.44 -13.62
CA ASP A 223 19.56 5.33 -14.51
C ASP A 223 18.85 4.01 -14.15
N PRO A 224 18.82 3.52 -12.88
CA PRO A 224 18.11 2.29 -12.56
C PRO A 224 16.61 2.36 -12.85
N LEU A 225 15.99 3.52 -12.57
CA LEU A 225 14.58 3.75 -12.86
C LEU A 225 14.33 3.81 -14.38
N LEU A 226 15.21 4.47 -15.11
CA LEU A 226 15.18 4.56 -16.57
C LEU A 226 15.33 3.18 -17.21
N ASP A 227 16.27 2.37 -16.74
CA ASP A 227 16.49 1.01 -17.23
C ASP A 227 15.29 0.11 -16.91
N PHE A 228 14.68 0.27 -15.73
CA PHE A 228 13.45 -0.43 -15.36
C PHE A 228 12.28 -0.06 -16.28
N ILE A 229 12.03 1.24 -16.49
CA ILE A 229 10.94 1.72 -17.37
C ILE A 229 11.19 1.29 -18.82
N THR A 230 12.44 1.39 -19.30
CA THR A 230 12.82 0.96 -20.66
C THR A 230 12.52 -0.52 -20.84
N SER A 231 12.94 -1.36 -19.89
CA SER A 231 12.74 -2.81 -19.95
C SER A 231 11.26 -3.19 -19.94
N CYS A 232 10.45 -2.54 -19.09
CA CYS A 232 9.00 -2.78 -19.05
C CYS A 232 8.27 -2.28 -20.31
N SER A 233 8.87 -1.35 -21.06
CA SER A 233 8.26 -0.72 -22.24
C SER A 233 8.76 -1.29 -23.57
N PHE A 234 9.73 -2.20 -23.52
CA PHE A 234 10.47 -2.70 -24.68
C PHE A 234 9.61 -3.61 -25.58
N GLU A 235 8.83 -4.50 -24.99
CA GLU A 235 7.90 -5.35 -25.71
C GLU A 235 6.63 -4.59 -26.13
N THR A 236 5.93 -5.12 -27.13
CA THR A 236 4.60 -4.60 -27.49
C THR A 236 3.70 -4.66 -26.26
N ARG A 237 2.81 -3.68 -26.10
CA ARG A 237 1.99 -3.58 -24.88
C ARG A 237 1.18 -4.86 -24.59
N GLN A 238 0.82 -5.64 -25.61
CA GLN A 238 0.10 -6.89 -25.43
C GLN A 238 0.95 -7.99 -24.77
N ASP A 239 2.26 -7.97 -25.05
CA ASP A 239 3.23 -9.01 -24.67
C ASP A 239 4.05 -8.65 -23.42
N ARG A 240 3.98 -7.41 -22.94
CA ARG A 240 4.64 -6.98 -21.69
C ARG A 240 4.21 -7.88 -20.53
N ILE A 241 5.20 -8.54 -19.92
CA ILE A 241 5.05 -9.31 -18.67
C ILE A 241 4.53 -8.40 -17.55
N TYR A 242 5.00 -7.15 -17.54
CA TYR A 242 4.61 -6.13 -16.57
C TYR A 242 4.32 -4.81 -17.28
N ASP A 243 3.04 -4.54 -17.54
CA ASP A 243 2.58 -3.32 -18.21
C ASP A 243 2.50 -2.17 -17.18
N LEU A 244 3.28 -1.10 -17.39
CA LEU A 244 3.29 0.07 -16.52
C LEU A 244 2.11 1.03 -16.78
N HIS A 245 1.37 0.84 -17.88
CA HIS A 245 0.28 1.72 -18.31
C HIS A 245 0.72 3.18 -18.52
N LEU A 246 1.96 3.40 -18.96
CA LEU A 246 2.55 4.72 -19.15
C LEU A 246 2.80 5.04 -20.64
N ASP A 247 2.15 4.35 -21.58
CA ASP A 247 2.34 4.57 -23.02
C ASP A 247 2.01 6.01 -23.45
N HIS A 248 1.10 6.70 -22.75
CA HIS A 248 0.80 8.12 -23.02
C HIS A 248 1.97 9.05 -22.69
N TRP A 249 2.93 8.61 -21.88
CA TRP A 249 4.22 9.28 -21.69
C TRP A 249 5.23 8.98 -22.82
N GLY A 250 4.84 8.22 -23.85
CA GLY A 250 5.74 7.77 -24.91
C GLY A 250 6.64 6.60 -24.47
N PHE A 251 6.32 5.93 -23.35
CA PHE A 251 7.03 4.75 -22.89
C PHE A 251 6.55 3.52 -23.65
N ALA A 252 6.94 3.44 -24.92
CA ALA A 252 6.61 2.34 -25.81
C ALA A 252 7.68 2.19 -26.89
N SER A 253 8.07 0.96 -27.17
CA SER A 253 9.00 0.63 -28.25
C SER A 253 8.34 0.71 -29.63
N ALA A 254 9.07 1.25 -30.61
CA ALA A 254 8.71 1.14 -32.02
C ALA A 254 9.16 -0.22 -32.59
N PRO A 255 8.49 -0.75 -33.64
CA PRO A 255 8.91 -2.01 -34.27
C PRO A 255 10.38 -1.97 -34.71
N GLY A 256 11.17 -2.95 -34.25
CA GLY A 256 12.60 -3.07 -34.57
C GLY A 256 13.52 -2.10 -33.83
N GLN A 257 13.01 -1.30 -32.88
CA GLN A 257 13.83 -0.39 -32.07
C GLN A 257 14.74 -1.18 -31.10
N THR A 258 16.02 -0.82 -31.04
CA THR A 258 16.95 -1.42 -30.08
C THR A 258 16.71 -0.88 -28.67
N TYR A 259 17.15 -1.63 -27.65
CA TYR A 259 17.05 -1.19 -26.25
C TYR A 259 17.69 0.19 -26.04
N GLN A 260 18.90 0.39 -26.59
CA GLN A 260 19.65 1.63 -26.45
C GLN A 260 18.92 2.81 -27.10
N ALA A 261 18.30 2.59 -28.26
CA ALA A 261 17.50 3.61 -28.94
C ALA A 261 16.25 3.96 -28.13
N LEU A 262 15.53 2.98 -27.59
CA LEU A 262 14.37 3.23 -26.73
C LEU A 262 14.77 3.99 -25.45
N ARG A 263 15.81 3.51 -24.77
CA ARG A 263 16.34 4.16 -23.55
C ARG A 263 16.67 5.63 -23.80
N ALA A 264 17.33 5.94 -24.91
CA ALA A 264 17.69 7.31 -25.27
C ALA A 264 16.45 8.19 -25.54
N THR A 265 15.41 7.65 -26.18
CA THR A 265 14.16 8.38 -26.42
C THR A 265 13.39 8.67 -25.14
N ILE A 266 13.29 7.71 -24.22
CA ILE A 266 12.44 7.87 -23.03
C ILE A 266 13.15 8.60 -21.87
N ALA A 267 14.49 8.60 -21.82
CA ALA A 267 15.28 9.23 -20.76
C ALA A 267 14.87 10.67 -20.38
N PRO A 268 14.75 11.62 -21.33
CA PRO A 268 14.32 12.98 -20.99
C PRO A 268 12.89 13.00 -20.44
N VAL A 269 12.00 12.14 -20.95
CA VAL A 269 10.59 12.11 -20.53
C VAL A 269 10.44 11.47 -19.15
N VAL A 270 11.19 10.42 -18.83
CA VAL A 270 11.28 9.84 -17.47
C VAL A 270 11.76 10.90 -16.48
N THR A 271 12.74 11.70 -16.86
CA THR A 271 13.24 12.80 -16.01
C THR A 271 12.17 13.84 -15.74
N THR A 272 11.41 14.25 -16.76
CA THR A 272 10.27 15.16 -16.60
C THR A 272 9.17 14.56 -15.73
N TRP A 273 8.75 13.33 -16.02
CA TRP A 273 7.73 12.58 -15.28
C TRP A 273 8.07 12.44 -13.80
N TRP A 274 9.32 12.11 -13.50
CA TRP A 274 9.82 11.98 -12.13
C TRP A 274 9.89 13.32 -11.39
N ASN A 275 10.57 14.31 -11.97
CA ASN A 275 10.82 15.59 -11.31
C ASN A 275 9.55 16.45 -11.16
N GLN A 276 8.60 16.32 -12.09
CA GLN A 276 7.30 17.00 -12.01
C GLN A 276 6.27 16.23 -11.19
N ARG A 277 6.66 15.13 -10.53
CA ARG A 277 5.85 14.44 -9.50
C ARG A 277 4.59 13.77 -10.02
N TYR A 278 4.54 13.40 -11.31
CA TYR A 278 3.41 12.67 -11.90
C TYR A 278 3.50 11.16 -11.66
N ASN A 279 3.87 10.74 -10.45
CA ASN A 279 4.16 9.34 -10.16
C ASN A 279 3.67 8.92 -8.77
N GLY A 280 3.37 7.63 -8.64
CA GLY A 280 2.88 7.05 -7.39
C GLY A 280 3.89 7.13 -6.24
N LEU A 281 5.20 7.19 -6.51
CA LEU A 281 6.18 7.35 -5.43
C LEU A 281 6.03 8.70 -4.74
N TYR A 282 5.83 9.79 -5.51
CA TYR A 282 5.51 11.09 -4.92
C TYR A 282 4.18 11.07 -4.17
N ASP A 283 3.13 10.53 -4.79
CA ASP A 283 1.78 10.55 -4.22
C ASP A 283 1.65 9.72 -2.93
N ASN A 284 2.48 8.69 -2.75
CA ASN A 284 2.56 7.93 -1.50
C ASN A 284 3.49 8.58 -0.46
N SER A 285 4.24 9.64 -0.81
CA SER A 285 5.08 10.35 0.15
C SER A 285 4.22 11.17 1.12
N VAL A 286 4.76 11.50 2.30
CA VAL A 286 4.07 12.37 3.26
C VAL A 286 3.70 13.72 2.65
N ARG A 287 4.51 14.24 1.71
CA ARG A 287 4.22 15.49 0.99
C ARG A 287 3.14 15.32 -0.07
N GLY A 288 3.18 14.24 -0.86
CA GLY A 288 2.14 13.98 -1.85
C GLY A 288 0.77 13.78 -1.22
N ILE A 289 0.72 13.18 -0.03
CA ILE A 289 -0.53 13.07 0.73
C ILE A 289 -1.01 14.40 1.29
N GLN A 290 -0.13 15.35 1.64
CA GLN A 290 -0.56 16.70 1.98
C GLN A 290 -1.17 17.43 0.78
N ASP A 291 -0.62 17.25 -0.41
CA ASP A 291 -1.22 17.79 -1.64
C ASP A 291 -2.59 17.13 -1.90
N LEU A 292 -2.74 15.83 -1.61
CA LEU A 292 -4.03 15.15 -1.64
C LEU A 292 -5.00 15.66 -0.56
N ASP A 293 -4.52 15.99 0.63
CA ASP A 293 -5.33 16.57 1.71
C ASP A 293 -5.87 17.95 1.32
N LEU A 294 -5.10 18.74 0.56
CA LEU A 294 -5.56 20.00 -0.01
C LEU A 294 -6.56 19.80 -1.16
N PHE A 295 -6.34 18.77 -2.00
CA PHE A 295 -7.21 18.46 -3.13
C PHE A 295 -8.56 17.87 -2.70
N ALA A 296 -8.53 16.91 -1.76
CA ALA A 296 -9.66 16.12 -1.27
C ALA A 296 -9.81 16.26 0.26
N PRO A 297 -10.20 17.44 0.76
CA PRO A 297 -10.18 17.74 2.19
C PRO A 297 -11.22 16.97 2.98
N ASN A 298 -12.39 16.69 2.41
CA ASN A 298 -13.53 16.14 3.17
C ASN A 298 -13.91 14.74 2.68
N PRO A 299 -14.13 13.76 3.58
CA PRO A 299 -14.78 12.52 3.19
C PRO A 299 -16.23 12.76 2.75
N SER A 300 -16.69 12.01 1.76
CA SER A 300 -18.06 12.13 1.25
C SER A 300 -19.06 11.60 2.28
N GLN A 301 -20.11 12.37 2.55
CA GLN A 301 -21.20 11.98 3.46
C GLN A 301 -22.12 10.91 2.84
N HIS A 302 -21.89 10.50 1.59
CA HIS A 302 -22.67 9.47 0.91
C HIS A 302 -22.12 8.05 1.10
N ILE A 303 -20.89 7.91 1.59
CA ILE A 303 -20.08 6.68 1.52
C ILE A 303 -19.75 6.15 2.92
N PHE A 304 -19.81 4.83 3.10
CA PHE A 304 -19.22 4.16 4.27
C PHE A 304 -17.73 3.93 4.08
N TYR A 305 -16.89 4.28 5.06
CA TYR A 305 -15.45 4.04 5.00
C TYR A 305 -15.01 3.08 6.11
N PHE A 306 -14.21 2.08 5.75
CA PHE A 306 -13.57 1.17 6.69
C PHE A 306 -12.07 1.12 6.43
N THR A 307 -11.27 1.13 7.49
CA THR A 307 -9.81 1.05 7.39
C THR A 307 -9.29 -0.09 8.24
N MET A 308 -8.21 -0.74 7.80
CA MET A 308 -7.50 -1.74 8.60
C MET A 308 -6.01 -1.47 8.53
N SER A 309 -5.39 -1.41 9.71
CA SER A 309 -3.97 -1.16 9.86
C SER A 309 -3.21 -2.47 10.02
N PHE A 310 -1.93 -2.45 9.66
CA PHE A 310 -1.02 -3.59 9.72
C PHE A 310 0.31 -3.15 10.31
N CYS A 311 0.90 -4.01 11.11
CA CYS A 311 2.21 -3.81 11.73
C CYS A 311 2.96 -5.12 11.59
N ALA A 312 4.10 -5.10 10.91
CA ALA A 312 5.01 -6.22 10.73
C ALA A 312 6.41 -5.94 11.29
N THR A 313 6.50 -4.97 12.20
CA THR A 313 7.67 -4.72 13.03
C THR A 313 7.43 -5.03 14.50
N ARG A 314 8.52 -5.22 15.23
CA ARG A 314 8.57 -5.29 16.69
C ARG A 314 9.58 -4.27 17.23
N PRO A 315 9.48 -3.87 18.51
CA PRO A 315 10.50 -3.02 19.12
C PRO A 315 11.90 -3.60 18.93
N PHE A 316 12.87 -2.74 18.60
CA PHE A 316 14.28 -3.10 18.58
C PHE A 316 14.66 -3.65 19.95
N PRO A 317 15.35 -4.80 20.05
CA PRO A 317 15.73 -5.38 21.33
C PRO A 317 16.48 -4.37 22.18
N ASN A 318 15.93 -3.97 23.32
CA ASN A 318 16.62 -3.05 24.23
C ASN A 318 17.60 -3.83 25.12
N GLU A 319 18.55 -4.51 24.47
CA GLU A 319 19.55 -5.34 25.13
C GLU A 319 20.83 -4.54 25.35
N THR A 320 21.40 -4.67 26.55
CA THR A 320 22.76 -4.26 26.85
C THR A 320 23.74 -5.23 26.20
N LEU A 321 24.82 -4.73 25.61
CA LEU A 321 25.88 -5.58 25.05
C LEU A 321 26.35 -6.59 26.09
N THR A 322 26.47 -7.86 25.67
CA THR A 322 26.94 -8.94 26.53
C THR A 322 28.46 -8.87 26.70
N THR A 323 29.00 -9.61 27.69
CA THR A 323 30.45 -9.78 27.86
C THR A 323 31.12 -10.31 26.58
N ARG A 324 30.43 -11.19 25.85
CA ARG A 324 30.90 -11.73 24.58
C ARG A 324 30.99 -10.63 23.52
N ASP A 325 29.95 -9.82 23.35
CA ASP A 325 29.92 -8.75 22.35
C ASP A 325 31.04 -7.72 22.60
N ILE A 326 31.28 -7.38 23.87
CA ILE A 326 32.35 -6.47 24.28
C ILE A 326 33.72 -7.08 23.96
N ASN A 327 33.92 -8.36 24.25
CA ASN A 327 35.18 -9.05 23.96
C ASN A 327 35.44 -9.17 22.45
N GLU A 328 34.42 -9.49 21.64
CA GLU A 328 34.52 -9.54 20.18
C GLU A 328 34.83 -8.15 19.58
N PHE A 329 34.24 -7.08 20.13
CA PHE A 329 34.58 -5.71 19.73
C PHE A 329 36.02 -5.32 20.08
N LEU A 330 36.49 -5.63 21.29
CA LEU A 330 37.87 -5.33 21.72
C LEU A 330 38.92 -6.12 20.92
N ALA A 331 38.56 -7.29 20.39
CA ALA A 331 39.45 -8.08 19.53
C ALA A 331 39.74 -7.41 18.17
N LEU A 332 38.94 -6.42 17.77
CA LEU A 332 39.17 -5.66 16.52
C LEU A 332 40.38 -4.72 16.59
N PHE A 333 40.92 -4.44 17.79
CA PHE A 333 42.05 -3.54 17.96
C PHE A 333 43.40 -4.27 17.80
N PRO A 334 44.38 -3.69 17.08
CA PRO A 334 45.73 -4.24 16.98
C PRO A 334 46.37 -4.40 18.38
N GLY A 335 46.99 -5.56 18.65
CA GLY A 335 47.62 -5.83 19.94
C GLY A 335 46.65 -6.18 21.07
N HIS A 336 45.40 -6.56 20.76
CA HIS A 336 44.40 -6.98 21.76
C HIS A 336 44.90 -8.10 22.70
N GLU A 337 45.83 -8.95 22.26
CA GLU A 337 46.45 -9.99 23.10
C GLU A 337 47.22 -9.42 24.31
N VAL A 338 47.71 -8.17 24.22
CA VAL A 338 48.46 -7.48 25.28
C VAL A 338 47.54 -6.90 26.35
N TRP A 339 46.34 -6.46 25.97
CA TRP A 339 45.41 -5.73 26.85
C TRP A 339 44.12 -6.51 27.17
N ASN A 340 43.87 -7.63 26.47
CA ASN A 340 42.79 -8.60 26.72
C ASN A 340 43.30 -10.05 26.65
N PRO A 341 44.30 -10.42 27.47
CA PRO A 341 44.81 -11.78 27.49
C PRO A 341 43.67 -12.74 27.88
N LEU A 342 43.47 -13.78 27.06
CA LEU A 342 42.48 -14.85 27.28
C LEU A 342 41.01 -14.37 27.38
N GLY A 343 40.66 -13.16 26.92
CA GLY A 343 39.30 -12.61 27.01
C GLY A 343 38.88 -12.16 28.41
N VAL A 344 39.82 -12.09 29.36
CA VAL A 344 39.58 -11.80 30.78
C VAL A 344 39.12 -10.35 31.00
N SER A 345 39.46 -9.41 30.11
CA SER A 345 39.06 -8.01 30.24
C SER A 345 37.56 -7.83 30.17
N GLY A 346 36.84 -8.61 29.34
CA GLY A 346 35.38 -8.61 29.35
C GLY A 346 34.79 -9.17 30.64
N HIS A 347 35.45 -10.16 31.26
CA HIS A 347 35.01 -10.75 32.54
C HIS A 347 35.25 -9.83 33.75
N VAL A 348 36.23 -8.93 33.70
CA VAL A 348 36.50 -7.91 34.72
C VAL A 348 35.69 -6.63 34.46
N ALA A 349 35.59 -6.20 33.20
CA ALA A 349 34.82 -5.03 32.81
C ALA A 349 33.32 -5.27 32.96
N ALA A 350 32.76 -6.41 32.57
CA ALA A 350 31.30 -6.62 32.59
C ALA A 350 30.68 -6.52 34.01
N PRO A 351 31.30 -7.02 35.10
CA PRO A 351 30.86 -6.76 36.47
C PRO A 351 31.11 -5.33 36.97
N LEU A 352 32.22 -4.69 36.59
CA LEU A 352 32.48 -3.27 36.90
C LEU A 352 31.52 -2.33 36.16
N LEU A 353 31.10 -2.70 34.95
CA LEU A 353 30.05 -2.07 34.14
C LEU A 353 28.66 -2.37 34.73
N ARG A 354 28.48 -3.48 35.48
CA ARG A 354 27.29 -3.71 36.33
C ARG A 354 27.25 -2.81 37.57
N LEU A 355 28.39 -2.45 38.16
CA LEU A 355 28.47 -1.41 39.22
C LEU A 355 28.24 0.01 38.67
N GLY A 356 28.59 0.25 37.41
CA GLY A 356 28.25 1.44 36.63
C GLY A 356 26.77 1.54 36.19
N THR A 357 25.88 0.67 36.68
CA THR A 357 24.43 0.77 36.41
C THR A 357 23.75 1.88 37.21
N TRP A 358 24.39 2.42 38.24
CA TRP A 358 23.94 3.64 38.93
C TRP A 358 24.35 4.93 38.18
N LEU A 359 25.30 4.84 37.22
CA LEU A 359 25.87 5.96 36.43
C LEU A 359 26.14 5.54 34.96
N SER A 360 25.09 5.24 34.17
CA SER A 360 24.97 5.47 32.70
C SER A 360 26.13 5.16 31.71
N ALA A 361 26.99 4.14 31.91
CA ALA A 361 28.22 4.00 31.09
C ALA A 361 28.27 2.90 29.98
N LEU A 362 27.25 2.08 29.76
CA LEU A 362 27.20 1.17 28.59
C LEU A 362 26.23 1.66 27.51
N PRO A 363 26.63 1.75 26.23
CA PRO A 363 25.69 2.06 25.16
C PRO A 363 24.70 0.90 25.00
N SER A 364 23.45 1.21 24.73
CA SER A 364 22.49 0.19 24.28
C SER A 364 22.98 -0.43 22.97
N SER A 365 22.60 -1.68 22.70
CA SER A 365 22.88 -2.35 21.42
C SER A 365 22.50 -1.48 20.21
N ARG A 366 21.36 -0.78 20.29
CA ARG A 366 20.94 0.20 19.29
C ARG A 366 21.93 1.36 19.15
N ALA A 367 22.40 1.96 20.26
CA ALA A 367 23.35 3.06 20.22
C ALA A 367 24.71 2.63 19.63
N ALA A 368 25.18 1.43 20.00
CA ALA A 368 26.39 0.84 19.43
C ALA A 368 26.24 0.61 17.91
N LEU A 369 25.13 0.01 17.48
CA LEU A 369 24.86 -0.25 16.06
C LEU A 369 24.68 1.05 15.26
N THR A 370 24.08 2.09 15.84
CA THR A 370 24.02 3.44 15.23
C THR A 370 25.43 3.97 15.00
N TRP A 371 26.31 3.90 16.00
CA TRP A 371 27.69 4.36 15.87
C TRP A 371 28.47 3.57 14.79
N ILE A 372 28.34 2.24 14.76
CA ILE A 372 28.97 1.40 13.72
C ILE A 372 28.46 1.80 12.33
N THR A 373 27.14 1.99 12.19
CA THR A 373 26.51 2.41 10.93
C THR A 373 27.03 3.79 10.50
N ASP A 374 27.22 4.72 11.43
CA ASP A 374 27.77 6.05 11.16
C ASP A 374 29.26 6.01 10.76
N VAL A 375 30.04 5.10 11.34
CA VAL A 375 31.42 4.84 10.89
C VAL A 375 31.40 4.31 9.45
N ALA A 376 30.60 3.27 9.18
CA ALA A 376 30.50 2.68 7.84
C ALA A 376 30.07 3.71 6.79
N ASN A 377 29.03 4.50 7.08
CA ASN A 377 28.56 5.56 6.18
C ASN A 377 29.65 6.58 5.88
N ARG A 378 30.43 7.04 6.86
CA ARG A 378 31.54 7.99 6.61
C ARG A 378 32.61 7.44 5.67
N HIS A 379 32.90 6.15 5.73
CA HIS A 379 33.93 5.53 4.89
C HIS A 379 33.41 5.07 3.52
N LEU A 380 32.14 4.70 3.42
CA LEU A 380 31.55 4.15 2.18
C LEU A 380 30.90 5.22 1.30
N GLN A 381 30.45 6.35 1.88
CA GLN A 381 29.86 7.45 1.12
C GLN A 381 30.76 7.96 -0.04
N PRO A 382 32.10 8.09 0.11
CA PRO A 382 32.96 8.48 -1.01
C PRO A 382 32.97 7.49 -2.19
N LEU A 383 32.64 6.21 -1.95
CA LEU A 383 32.63 5.16 -2.98
C LEU A 383 31.37 5.18 -3.86
N ARG A 384 30.35 5.99 -3.49
CA ARG A 384 29.11 6.20 -4.25
C ARG A 384 28.31 4.94 -4.58
N TYR A 385 28.50 3.84 -3.84
CA TYR A 385 27.72 2.61 -4.01
C TYR A 385 26.27 2.74 -3.52
N PHE A 386 26.01 3.59 -2.52
CA PHE A 386 24.68 3.91 -1.98
C PHE A 386 24.74 5.28 -1.29
N SER A 387 23.60 5.95 -1.07
CA SER A 387 23.60 7.26 -0.39
C SER A 387 23.90 7.12 1.11
N GLN A 388 23.22 6.19 1.78
CA GLN A 388 23.43 5.85 3.19
C GLN A 388 22.92 4.44 3.52
N ILE A 389 23.67 3.72 4.36
CA ILE A 389 23.17 2.57 5.10
C ILE A 389 22.14 3.09 6.11
N PRO A 390 20.91 2.55 6.14
CA PRO A 390 19.91 2.96 7.12
C PRO A 390 20.37 2.70 8.55
N ARG A 391 20.24 3.73 9.40
CA ARG A 391 20.48 3.60 10.84
C ARG A 391 19.45 2.67 11.48
N PRO A 392 19.82 1.93 12.54
CA PRO A 392 18.87 1.13 13.29
C PRO A 392 17.82 2.01 13.97
N GLY A 393 16.58 1.52 13.96
CA GLY A 393 15.43 2.22 14.50
C GLY A 393 14.97 1.80 15.88
N THR A 394 13.82 2.33 16.30
CA THR A 394 13.08 1.75 17.45
C THR A 394 12.33 0.48 17.06
N GLN A 395 12.21 0.20 15.76
CA GLN A 395 11.47 -0.94 15.22
C GLN A 395 12.37 -1.77 14.30
N VAL A 396 12.19 -3.08 14.33
CA VAL A 396 12.84 -4.06 13.43
C VAL A 396 11.78 -4.96 12.79
N PRO A 397 12.01 -5.45 11.56
CA PRO A 397 11.08 -6.40 10.93
C PRO A 397 10.90 -7.64 11.80
N ARG A 398 9.68 -8.18 11.80
CA ARG A 398 9.46 -9.52 12.35
C ARG A 398 10.12 -10.58 11.46
N PRO A 399 10.49 -11.75 12.03
CA PRO A 399 11.15 -12.81 11.27
C PRO A 399 10.30 -13.48 10.18
N ASP A 400 8.97 -13.34 10.25
CA ASP A 400 7.99 -13.93 9.33
C ASP A 400 7.70 -13.07 8.10
N MET A 401 8.19 -11.82 8.07
CA MET A 401 7.99 -10.88 6.97
C MET A 401 8.65 -11.38 5.68
N LEU A 402 8.01 -11.14 4.53
CA LEU A 402 8.57 -11.40 3.21
C LEU A 402 9.98 -10.77 3.09
N PRO A 403 11.05 -11.55 2.80
CA PRO A 403 12.42 -11.04 2.84
C PRO A 403 12.67 -9.79 2.00
N LEU A 404 11.96 -9.64 0.87
CA LEU A 404 12.09 -8.50 -0.02
C LEU A 404 11.69 -7.17 0.64
N ILE A 405 10.75 -7.18 1.60
CA ILE A 405 10.26 -5.99 2.28
C ILE A 405 10.88 -5.79 3.68
N MET A 406 11.77 -6.70 4.13
CA MET A 406 12.47 -6.55 5.41
C MET A 406 13.44 -5.36 5.43
N TYR A 407 14.14 -5.10 4.32
CA TYR A 407 15.04 -3.95 4.21
C TYR A 407 14.29 -2.61 4.34
N PRO A 408 13.23 -2.33 3.55
CA PRO A 408 12.46 -1.11 3.75
C PRO A 408 11.82 -1.05 5.15
N ALA A 409 11.34 -2.18 5.70
CA ALA A 409 10.81 -2.21 7.06
C ALA A 409 11.81 -1.70 8.12
N TYR A 410 13.04 -2.22 8.06
CA TYR A 410 14.14 -1.83 8.94
C TYR A 410 14.50 -0.35 8.74
N ALA A 411 14.65 0.07 7.48
CA ALA A 411 15.00 1.44 7.15
C ALA A 411 13.94 2.46 7.57
N MET A 412 12.66 2.12 7.46
CA MET A 412 11.54 2.93 7.96
C MET A 412 11.52 2.99 9.48
N GLY A 413 11.85 1.89 10.15
CA GLY A 413 11.92 1.80 11.60
C GLY A 413 12.90 2.78 12.24
N GLY A 414 13.94 3.22 11.50
CA GLY A 414 14.96 4.18 11.94
C GLY A 414 14.81 5.60 11.40
N ARG A 415 13.79 5.86 10.58
CA ARG A 415 13.56 7.20 10.04
C ARG A 415 12.77 8.05 11.02
N SER A 416 13.25 9.28 11.22
CA SER A 416 12.43 10.35 11.77
C SER A 416 11.38 10.79 10.76
N ARG A 417 10.30 11.40 11.26
CA ARG A 417 9.31 12.07 10.41
C ARG A 417 10.01 13.09 9.50
N PRO A 418 9.60 13.23 8.22
CA PRO A 418 10.17 14.24 7.34
C PRO A 418 10.04 15.65 7.96
N ALA A 419 11.12 16.42 7.97
CA ALA A 419 11.11 17.79 8.47
C ALA A 419 10.09 18.64 7.68
N GLY A 420 9.23 19.38 8.38
CA GLY A 420 8.20 20.21 7.76
C GLY A 420 6.93 19.47 7.31
N ALA A 421 6.83 18.15 7.47
CA ALA A 421 5.57 17.47 7.22
C ALA A 421 4.56 17.78 8.34
N ALA A 422 3.36 18.26 8.02
CA ALA A 422 2.24 18.32 8.96
C ALA A 422 1.69 16.89 9.20
N LEU A 423 2.19 16.19 10.22
CA LEU A 423 1.46 15.08 10.86
C LEU A 423 1.20 15.53 12.29
N PRO A 424 0.13 16.32 12.53
CA PRO A 424 -0.15 16.89 13.84
C PRO A 424 -0.36 15.77 14.86
N GLY A 425 0.28 15.88 16.03
CA GLY A 425 0.08 14.92 17.13
C GLY A 425 0.66 13.52 16.93
N ILE A 426 1.48 13.28 15.89
CA ILE A 426 2.17 12.00 15.68
C ILE A 426 3.69 12.20 15.83
N THR A 427 4.26 11.55 16.83
CA THR A 427 5.70 11.53 17.08
C THR A 427 6.44 10.71 16.02
N SER A 428 7.75 10.91 15.87
CA SER A 428 8.58 10.08 14.99
C SER A 428 8.53 8.59 15.39
N GLU A 429 8.54 8.30 16.69
CA GLU A 429 8.57 6.94 17.22
C GLU A 429 7.27 6.20 16.92
N GLU A 430 6.11 6.86 17.08
CA GLU A 430 4.82 6.30 16.69
C GLU A 430 4.73 6.01 15.20
N PHE A 431 5.40 6.82 14.37
CA PHE A 431 5.42 6.65 12.92
C PHE A 431 6.42 5.56 12.46
N GLN A 432 7.29 5.02 13.32
CA GLN A 432 8.29 4.02 12.92
C GLN A 432 7.72 2.61 12.79
N ARG A 433 6.61 2.28 13.48
CA ARG A 433 5.89 1.02 13.30
C ARG A 433 5.40 0.94 11.85
N ASN A 434 5.61 -0.20 11.19
CA ASN A 434 5.26 -0.36 9.79
C ASN A 434 4.96 -1.82 9.43
N ASP A 435 4.33 -2.05 8.27
CA ASP A 435 4.06 -3.38 7.70
C ASP A 435 5.09 -3.84 6.67
N GLY A 436 6.22 -3.11 6.58
CA GLY A 436 7.27 -3.28 5.59
C GLY A 436 7.26 -2.26 4.45
N ILE A 437 6.12 -1.63 4.15
CA ILE A 437 6.00 -0.63 3.09
C ILE A 437 5.31 0.65 3.56
N VAL A 438 4.37 0.56 4.49
CA VAL A 438 3.60 1.70 5.01
C VAL A 438 3.71 1.77 6.52
N ASN A 439 3.88 2.98 7.04
CA ASN A 439 3.89 3.24 8.47
C ASN A 439 2.49 2.95 9.05
N THR A 440 2.39 2.16 10.13
CA THR A 440 1.12 1.69 10.70
C THR A 440 0.17 2.84 11.05
N ARG A 441 0.69 3.94 11.64
CA ARG A 441 -0.10 5.14 11.96
C ARG A 441 -0.63 5.91 10.73
N SER A 442 -0.21 5.51 9.54
CA SER A 442 -0.69 6.07 8.27
C SER A 442 -1.98 5.41 7.78
N MET A 443 -2.40 4.27 8.36
CA MET A 443 -3.40 3.38 7.76
C MET A 443 -4.82 3.54 8.31
N ASP A 444 -4.97 4.08 9.51
CA ASP A 444 -6.25 4.27 10.21
C ASP A 444 -7.19 5.28 9.53
N GLY A 445 -6.64 6.19 8.71
CA GLY A 445 -7.41 7.12 7.89
C GLY A 445 -6.65 8.42 7.58
N PRO A 446 -7.20 9.32 6.76
CA PRO A 446 -6.57 10.60 6.44
C PRO A 446 -6.58 11.55 7.64
N THR A 447 -5.68 12.53 7.65
CA THR A 447 -5.65 13.56 8.71
C THR A 447 -6.85 14.50 8.65
N THR A 448 -7.50 14.61 7.49
CA THR A 448 -8.60 15.57 7.25
C THR A 448 -10.00 14.98 7.49
N GLY A 449 -10.11 13.68 7.77
CA GLY A 449 -11.39 13.01 8.02
C GLY A 449 -11.48 12.46 9.44
N PRO A 450 -12.70 12.35 10.02
CA PRO A 450 -12.86 11.72 11.31
C PRO A 450 -12.54 10.22 11.21
N VAL A 451 -11.61 9.77 12.06
CA VAL A 451 -11.31 8.35 12.29
C VAL A 451 -12.00 7.93 13.58
N ASN A 452 -12.72 6.82 13.54
CA ASN A 452 -13.47 6.30 14.68
C ASN A 452 -13.08 4.83 14.93
N GLU A 453 -12.65 4.54 16.15
CA GLU A 453 -12.25 3.20 16.64
C GLU A 453 -13.44 2.38 17.17
N GLY A 454 -14.65 2.96 17.16
CA GLY A 454 -15.89 2.31 17.56
C GLY A 454 -16.50 1.44 16.47
N SER A 455 -17.75 1.02 16.68
CA SER A 455 -18.42 0.11 15.76
C SER A 455 -19.43 0.81 14.86
N CYS A 456 -19.16 0.83 13.54
CA CYS A 456 -20.10 1.32 12.52
C CYS A 456 -21.47 0.63 12.65
N VAL A 457 -21.47 -0.68 12.86
CA VAL A 457 -22.69 -1.48 12.95
C VAL A 457 -23.45 -1.21 14.24
N ALA A 458 -22.75 -0.92 15.35
CA ALA A 458 -23.42 -0.46 16.56
C ALA A 458 -24.18 0.86 16.35
N GLU A 459 -23.60 1.81 15.60
CA GLU A 459 -24.29 3.05 15.22
C GLU A 459 -25.50 2.78 14.31
N LEU A 460 -25.38 1.83 13.38
CA LEU A 460 -26.51 1.45 12.51
C LEU A 460 -27.66 0.77 13.28
N ILE A 461 -27.36 0.11 14.40
CA ILE A 461 -28.34 -0.57 15.27
C ILE A 461 -28.95 0.41 16.29
N ALA A 462 -28.27 1.51 16.62
CA ALA A 462 -28.76 2.47 17.59
C ALA A 462 -30.17 2.99 17.21
N ASN A 463 -31.02 3.24 18.20
CA ASN A 463 -32.37 3.74 18.00
C ASN A 463 -32.62 5.03 18.80
N PRO A 464 -32.82 6.19 18.13
CA PRO A 464 -32.74 6.36 16.68
C PRO A 464 -31.29 6.22 16.18
N PRO A 465 -31.06 5.74 14.94
CA PRO A 465 -29.71 5.67 14.40
C PRO A 465 -29.18 7.10 14.26
N PRO A 466 -28.04 7.46 14.87
CA PRO A 466 -27.47 8.78 14.70
C PRO A 466 -27.11 8.99 13.22
N ALA A 467 -27.27 10.22 12.75
CA ALA A 467 -27.22 10.57 11.33
C ALA A 467 -25.87 10.31 10.61
N ASN A 468 -24.84 9.83 11.31
CA ASN A 468 -23.44 10.00 10.92
C ASN A 468 -22.63 8.68 10.79
N SER A 469 -23.20 7.59 10.26
CA SER A 469 -22.41 6.37 9.99
C SER A 469 -21.58 6.43 8.70
N LYS A 470 -21.87 7.41 7.83
CA LYS A 470 -21.17 7.71 6.57
C LYS A 470 -20.27 8.93 6.72
N GLY A 471 -19.27 9.07 5.84
CA GLY A 471 -18.31 10.16 5.95
C GLY A 471 -17.33 10.04 7.13
N ILE A 472 -17.28 8.88 7.78
CA ILE A 472 -16.38 8.54 8.89
C ILE A 472 -15.57 7.31 8.50
N TYR A 473 -14.26 7.35 8.77
CA TYR A 473 -13.35 6.20 8.63
C TYR A 473 -13.44 5.32 9.87
N TRP A 474 -14.20 4.23 9.78
CA TRP A 474 -14.33 3.22 10.84
C TRP A 474 -13.11 2.32 10.83
N HIS A 475 -12.21 2.53 11.78
CA HIS A 475 -10.98 1.76 11.89
C HIS A 475 -11.27 0.42 12.56
N LEU A 476 -11.01 -0.67 11.83
CA LEU A 476 -11.23 -2.03 12.28
C LEU A 476 -10.15 -2.49 13.27
N GLY A 477 -9.08 -1.72 13.46
CA GLY A 477 -7.96 -2.07 14.32
C GLY A 477 -6.69 -2.45 13.57
N THR A 478 -5.67 -2.82 14.34
CA THR A 478 -4.33 -3.11 13.83
C THR A 478 -4.03 -4.61 13.88
N ASN A 479 -3.61 -5.17 12.77
CA ASN A 479 -3.12 -6.53 12.68
C ASN A 479 -1.61 -6.59 12.95
N SER A 480 -1.17 -7.54 13.79
CA SER A 480 0.24 -7.79 14.11
C SER A 480 0.78 -9.15 13.64
N THR A 481 0.19 -9.76 12.62
CA THR A 481 0.53 -11.10 12.08
C THR A 481 0.64 -11.14 10.55
N ILE A 482 0.20 -10.09 9.86
CA ILE A 482 0.15 -9.96 8.39
C ILE A 482 1.07 -8.79 7.99
N ASP A 483 1.98 -9.04 7.05
CA ASP A 483 2.79 -7.98 6.43
C ASP A 483 2.12 -7.34 5.19
N HIS A 484 2.78 -6.38 4.53
CA HIS A 484 2.21 -5.69 3.38
C HIS A 484 1.85 -6.61 2.19
N ALA A 485 2.65 -7.64 1.93
CA ALA A 485 2.38 -8.57 0.82
C ALA A 485 1.31 -9.60 1.22
N ASP A 486 1.29 -9.99 2.49
CA ASP A 486 0.29 -10.91 3.03
C ASP A 486 -1.13 -10.37 2.95
N GLN A 487 -1.33 -9.05 3.05
CA GLN A 487 -2.65 -8.40 2.91
C GLN A 487 -3.40 -8.78 1.63
N ILE A 488 -2.68 -9.21 0.60
CA ILE A 488 -3.21 -9.64 -0.70
C ILE A 488 -2.82 -11.09 -1.04
N GLY A 489 -2.23 -11.83 -0.11
CA GLY A 489 -1.88 -13.25 -0.27
C GLY A 489 -0.66 -13.51 -1.17
N VAL A 490 0.19 -12.51 -1.42
CA VAL A 490 1.36 -12.64 -2.30
C VAL A 490 2.55 -13.19 -1.51
N PHE A 491 3.06 -14.36 -1.93
CA PHE A 491 4.14 -15.10 -1.25
C PHE A 491 3.85 -15.43 0.22
N THR A 492 2.56 -15.58 0.55
CA THR A 492 2.07 -15.82 1.91
C THR A 492 2.09 -17.31 2.24
N ASN A 493 2.50 -17.65 3.46
CA ASN A 493 2.42 -19.03 3.95
C ASN A 493 0.96 -19.50 4.12
N SER A 494 0.72 -20.80 4.09
CA SER A 494 -0.66 -21.35 4.10
C SER A 494 -1.50 -20.94 5.31
N THR A 495 -0.89 -20.77 6.49
CA THR A 495 -1.60 -20.41 7.73
C THR A 495 -2.07 -18.96 7.67
N THR A 496 -1.14 -18.04 7.37
CA THR A 496 -1.48 -16.62 7.19
C THR A 496 -2.46 -16.43 6.02
N TYR A 497 -2.31 -17.20 4.93
CA TYR A 497 -3.22 -17.14 3.79
C TYR A 497 -4.66 -17.52 4.16
N ALA A 498 -4.85 -18.48 5.07
CA ALA A 498 -6.19 -18.84 5.55
C ALA A 498 -6.86 -17.66 6.28
N GLU A 499 -6.11 -16.89 7.07
CA GLU A 499 -6.63 -15.66 7.69
C GLU A 499 -6.96 -14.59 6.66
N VAL A 500 -6.10 -14.39 5.66
CA VAL A 500 -6.34 -13.45 4.55
C VAL A 500 -7.61 -13.85 3.79
N LYS A 501 -7.79 -15.13 3.49
CA LYS A 501 -9.01 -15.64 2.87
C LYS A 501 -10.24 -15.35 3.74
N ALA A 502 -10.17 -15.58 5.05
CA ALA A 502 -11.25 -15.25 5.98
C ALA A 502 -11.54 -13.74 5.99
N MET A 503 -10.51 -12.89 5.99
CA MET A 503 -10.62 -11.44 5.92
C MET A 503 -11.44 -11.00 4.70
N TYR A 504 -11.05 -11.42 3.49
CA TYR A 504 -11.77 -11.03 2.27
C TYR A 504 -13.21 -11.56 2.24
N MET A 505 -13.47 -12.76 2.75
CA MET A 505 -14.82 -13.29 2.86
C MET A 505 -15.70 -12.44 3.79
N LEU A 506 -15.15 -11.98 4.91
CA LEU A 506 -15.86 -11.11 5.86
C LEU A 506 -16.05 -9.70 5.30
N LEU A 507 -15.03 -9.13 4.65
CA LEU A 507 -15.13 -7.82 4.00
C LEU A 507 -16.22 -7.83 2.93
N ALA A 508 -16.25 -8.86 2.08
CA ALA A 508 -17.27 -9.01 1.05
C ALA A 508 -18.68 -9.07 1.66
N GLU A 509 -18.86 -9.82 2.74
CA GLU A 509 -20.15 -9.91 3.43
C GLU A 509 -20.55 -8.58 4.08
N LEU A 510 -19.61 -7.89 4.72
CA LEU A 510 -19.84 -6.59 5.34
C LEU A 510 -20.40 -5.60 4.31
N VAL A 511 -19.66 -5.37 3.21
CA VAL A 511 -20.01 -4.34 2.22
C VAL A 511 -21.27 -4.69 1.42
N ASP A 512 -21.50 -5.97 1.18
CA ASP A 512 -22.68 -6.44 0.44
C ASP A 512 -23.98 -6.26 1.25
N ARG A 513 -23.90 -6.23 2.58
CA ARG A 513 -25.07 -6.10 3.46
C ARG A 513 -25.27 -4.70 4.06
N LEU A 514 -24.35 -3.76 3.86
CA LEU A 514 -24.56 -2.36 4.26
C LEU A 514 -25.85 -1.78 3.62
N PRO A 515 -26.56 -0.86 4.28
CA PRO A 515 -27.79 -0.27 3.76
C PRO A 515 -27.57 0.77 2.64
#